data_AF-D8LSD9-F1
#
_entry.id   AF-D8LSD9-F1
#
_cell.length_a   1.000
_cell.length_b   1.000
_cell.length_c   1.000
_cell.angle_alpha   90.00
_cell.angle_beta   90.00
_cell.angle_gamma   90.00
#
_symmetry.space_group_name_H-M   'P 1'
#
loop_
_entity.id
_entity.type
_entity.pdbx_description
1 polymer ?
#
loop_
_entity_poly.entity_id
_entity_poly.type
_entity_poly.pdbx_seq_one_letter_code
_entity_poly.pdbx_strand_id
1 'polypeptide(L)'
;MPGQLNVLLAEAGVPYDVVEELDEINDDFKETDLAIVIGSNDCVNSAAEDDENSAIYGMPVLKVWDAKDCVVIKRSMATGYAGLDNPVFYKKNTEMLLGDARDMADDLLSKVTEQTR
;
A
#
# COMPACT_ATOMS: atom_id res chain seq x y z
N MET A 1 -4.95 6.24 -15.18
CA MET A 1 -4.11 6.72 -16.30
C MET A 1 -2.68 6.26 -16.01
N PRO A 2 -1.95 5.64 -16.96
CA PRO A 2 -0.56 5.23 -16.72
C PRO A 2 0.30 6.42 -16.26
N GLY A 3 1.14 6.22 -15.24
CA GLY A 3 2.04 7.25 -14.70
C GLY A 3 1.39 8.37 -13.89
N GLN A 4 0.08 8.32 -13.62
CA GLN A 4 -0.63 9.38 -12.91
C GLN A 4 -0.10 9.60 -11.48
N LEU A 5 0.27 8.53 -10.78
CA LEU A 5 0.83 8.63 -9.42
C LEU A 5 2.20 9.31 -9.43
N ASN A 6 3.07 8.99 -10.40
CA ASN A 6 4.38 9.63 -10.53
C ASN A 6 4.23 11.16 -10.70
N VAL A 7 3.24 11.61 -11.50
CA VAL A 7 2.95 13.05 -11.68
C VAL A 7 2.48 13.69 -10.37
N LEU A 8 1.56 13.05 -9.64
CA LEU A 8 1.06 13.59 -8.37
C LEU A 8 2.17 13.68 -7.29
N LEU A 9 3.06 12.69 -7.24
CA LEU A 9 4.22 12.71 -6.33
C LEU A 9 5.20 13.83 -6.70
N ALA A 10 5.43 14.03 -7.99
CA ALA A 10 6.26 15.14 -8.47
C ALA A 10 5.65 16.51 -8.15
N GLU A 11 4.33 16.69 -8.33
CA GLU A 11 3.61 17.91 -7.96
C GLU A 11 3.65 18.17 -6.44
N ALA A 12 3.65 17.10 -5.62
CA ALA A 12 3.83 17.18 -4.18
C ALA A 12 5.29 17.43 -3.75
N GLY A 13 6.24 17.47 -4.69
CA GLY A 13 7.65 17.73 -4.43
C GLY A 13 8.43 16.52 -3.90
N VAL A 14 7.92 15.31 -4.11
CA VAL A 14 8.64 14.08 -3.75
C VAL A 14 9.85 13.91 -4.69
N PRO A 15 11.06 13.70 -4.16
CA PRO A 15 12.24 13.43 -4.97
C PRO A 15 12.07 12.18 -5.84
N TYR A 16 12.48 12.23 -7.10
CA TYR A 16 12.33 11.09 -8.01
C TYR A 16 13.24 9.90 -7.67
N ASP A 17 14.36 10.15 -6.98
CA ASP A 17 15.34 9.14 -6.57
C ASP A 17 14.88 8.23 -5.42
N VAL A 18 13.73 8.54 -4.81
CA VAL A 18 13.10 7.69 -3.79
C VAL A 18 11.84 6.98 -4.30
N VAL A 19 11.52 7.13 -5.60
CA VAL A 19 10.36 6.51 -6.25
C VAL A 19 10.86 5.40 -7.16
N GLU A 20 10.61 4.16 -6.76
CA GLU A 20 11.00 2.95 -7.49
C GLU A 20 9.77 2.32 -8.17
N GLU A 21 9.99 1.64 -9.30
CA GLU A 21 8.92 0.90 -9.99
C GLU A 21 8.73 -0.51 -9.40
N LEU A 22 7.60 -1.15 -9.72
CA LEU A 22 7.19 -2.43 -9.11
C LEU A 22 8.25 -3.54 -9.23
N ASP A 23 8.87 -3.66 -10.40
CA ASP A 23 9.86 -4.72 -10.68
C ASP A 23 11.20 -4.47 -9.96
N GLU A 24 11.44 -3.23 -9.51
CA GLU A 24 12.69 -2.82 -8.85
C GLU A 24 12.59 -3.02 -7.33
N ILE A 25 11.41 -2.77 -6.73
CA ILE A 25 11.25 -2.72 -5.28
C ILE A 25 10.71 -4.01 -4.64
N ASN A 26 10.12 -4.92 -5.42
CA ASN A 26 9.38 -6.05 -4.85
C ASN A 26 10.23 -7.02 -4.02
N ASP A 27 11.50 -7.22 -4.40
CA ASP A 27 12.41 -8.11 -3.66
C ASP A 27 12.85 -7.51 -2.31
N ASP A 28 12.82 -6.18 -2.18
CA ASP A 28 13.26 -5.45 -0.99
C ASP A 28 12.23 -5.50 0.15
N PHE A 29 10.96 -5.84 -0.13
CA PHE A 29 9.94 -5.96 0.92
C PHE A 29 10.34 -6.96 2.00
N LYS A 30 11.08 -8.03 1.68
CA LYS A 30 11.52 -9.04 2.66
C LYS A 30 12.44 -8.49 3.74
N GLU A 31 13.18 -7.44 3.42
CA GLU A 31 14.09 -6.76 4.34
C GLU A 31 13.47 -5.46 4.92
N THR A 32 12.25 -5.12 4.49
CA THR A 32 11.54 -3.91 4.92
C THR A 32 10.83 -4.13 6.26
N ASP A 33 11.12 -3.26 7.22
CA ASP A 33 10.49 -3.32 8.55
C ASP A 33 9.00 -2.98 8.52
N LEU A 34 8.61 -1.97 7.74
CA LEU A 34 7.23 -1.47 7.70
C LEU A 34 6.83 -1.05 6.29
N ALA A 35 5.73 -1.61 5.79
CA ALA A 35 5.04 -1.14 4.59
C ALA A 35 3.78 -0.34 4.97
N ILE A 36 3.65 0.90 4.49
CA ILE A 36 2.46 1.72 4.69
C ILE A 36 1.71 1.85 3.36
N VAL A 37 0.53 1.23 3.29
CA VAL A 37 -0.33 1.23 2.10
C VAL A 37 -1.40 2.29 2.26
N ILE A 38 -1.35 3.35 1.45
CA ILE A 38 -2.31 4.46 1.51
C ILE A 38 -3.27 4.38 0.34
N GLY A 39 -4.55 4.07 0.60
CA GLY A 39 -5.62 4.13 -0.40
C GLY A 39 -5.55 3.12 -1.54
N SER A 40 -4.55 2.23 -1.55
CA SER A 40 -4.44 1.13 -2.52
C SER A 40 -5.20 -0.11 -2.04
N ASN A 41 -5.74 -0.89 -2.98
CA ASN A 41 -6.38 -2.17 -2.69
C ASN A 41 -5.93 -3.22 -3.71
N ASP A 42 -6.36 -3.10 -4.97
CA ASP A 42 -6.13 -4.14 -5.97
C ASP A 42 -4.63 -4.30 -6.30
N CYS A 43 -3.85 -3.21 -6.30
CA CYS A 43 -2.40 -3.25 -6.58
C CYS A 43 -1.55 -3.90 -5.47
N VAL A 44 -2.16 -4.25 -4.33
CA VAL A 44 -1.52 -4.96 -3.21
C VAL A 44 -2.30 -6.22 -2.84
N ASN A 45 -3.16 -6.73 -3.74
CA ASN A 45 -4.01 -7.87 -3.43
C ASN A 45 -3.30 -9.19 -3.74
N SER A 46 -2.98 -9.98 -2.70
CA SER A 46 -2.25 -11.25 -2.86
C SER A 46 -3.04 -12.33 -3.61
N ALA A 47 -4.35 -12.17 -3.80
CA ALA A 47 -5.14 -13.04 -4.66
C ALA A 47 -4.67 -13.03 -6.13
N ALA A 48 -3.89 -12.02 -6.54
CA ALA A 48 -3.23 -12.01 -7.84
C ALA A 48 -2.16 -13.11 -7.99
N GLU A 49 -1.61 -13.62 -6.89
CA GLU A 49 -0.61 -14.71 -6.89
C GLU A 49 -1.15 -16.00 -6.26
N ASP A 50 -2.00 -15.89 -5.23
CA ASP A 50 -2.40 -17.02 -4.40
C ASP A 50 -3.61 -17.80 -4.95
N ASP A 51 -4.43 -17.19 -5.81
CA ASP A 51 -5.70 -17.77 -6.28
C ASP A 51 -5.84 -17.73 -7.81
N GLU A 52 -5.61 -18.88 -8.45
CA GLU A 52 -5.77 -19.07 -9.90
C GLU A 52 -7.19 -18.77 -10.43
N ASN A 53 -8.21 -18.77 -9.57
CA ASN A 53 -9.59 -18.45 -9.96
C ASN A 53 -9.93 -16.97 -9.80
N SER A 54 -9.03 -16.19 -9.20
CA SER A 54 -9.21 -14.76 -9.00
C SER A 54 -9.25 -14.01 -10.33
N ALA A 55 -10.13 -13.02 -10.45
CA ALA A 55 -10.21 -12.19 -11.66
C ALA A 55 -8.94 -11.34 -11.90
N ILE A 56 -8.07 -11.21 -10.89
CA ILE A 56 -6.79 -10.50 -10.95
C ILE A 56 -5.58 -11.45 -10.95
N TYR A 57 -5.78 -12.76 -11.12
CA TYR A 57 -4.68 -13.72 -11.15
C TYR A 57 -3.67 -13.39 -12.26
N GLY A 58 -2.39 -13.34 -11.91
CA GLY A 58 -1.29 -12.97 -12.81
C GLY A 58 -1.11 -11.46 -13.02
N MET A 59 -1.91 -10.61 -12.36
CA MET A 59 -1.69 -9.16 -12.35
C MET A 59 -0.44 -8.83 -11.54
N PRO A 60 0.52 -8.04 -12.06
CA PRO A 60 1.63 -7.54 -11.26
C PRO A 60 1.11 -6.70 -10.09
N VAL A 61 1.53 -7.04 -8.88
CA VAL A 61 1.16 -6.37 -7.63
C VAL A 61 2.40 -6.11 -6.77
N LEU A 62 2.29 -5.14 -5.86
CA LEU A 62 3.30 -4.90 -4.83
C LEU A 62 3.11 -5.91 -3.69
N LYS A 63 4.15 -6.69 -3.41
CA LYS A 63 4.15 -7.76 -2.40
C LYS A 63 4.37 -7.22 -0.98
N VAL A 64 3.59 -6.21 -0.61
CA VAL A 64 3.70 -5.50 0.68
C VAL A 64 3.56 -6.44 1.89
N TRP A 65 2.95 -7.61 1.70
CA TRP A 65 2.80 -8.63 2.74
C TRP A 65 4.11 -9.35 3.09
N ASP A 66 5.15 -9.22 2.26
CA ASP A 66 6.49 -9.78 2.54
C ASP A 66 7.28 -8.91 3.55
N ALA A 67 6.83 -7.68 3.83
CA ALA A 67 7.39 -6.83 4.89
C ALA A 67 7.12 -7.39 6.29
N LYS A 68 7.96 -7.01 7.27
CA LYS A 68 7.80 -7.47 8.66
C LYS A 68 6.44 -7.08 9.23
N ASP A 69 6.06 -5.81 9.07
CA ASP A 69 4.74 -5.28 9.39
C ASP A 69 4.15 -4.48 8.20
N CYS A 70 2.83 -4.51 8.05
CA CYS A 70 2.09 -3.77 7.04
C CYS A 70 0.95 -2.99 7.69
N VAL A 71 0.79 -1.71 7.33
CA VAL A 71 -0.33 -0.87 7.78
C VAL A 71 -1.11 -0.41 6.55
N VAL A 72 -2.40 -0.71 6.52
CA VAL A 72 -3.27 -0.31 5.41
C VAL A 72 -4.22 0.79 5.85
N ILE A 73 -4.14 1.94 5.17
CA ILE A 73 -4.97 3.11 5.41
C ILE A 73 -6.10 3.17 4.37
N LYS A 74 -7.34 3.01 4.84
CA LYS A 74 -8.55 3.13 4.00
C LYS A 74 -9.79 3.40 4.85
N ARG A 75 -10.87 3.89 4.23
CA ARG A 75 -12.08 4.32 4.96
C ARG A 75 -12.87 3.18 5.61
N SER A 76 -12.84 1.98 5.04
CA SER A 76 -13.59 0.81 5.52
C SER A 76 -13.02 -0.47 4.91
N MET A 77 -13.56 -1.65 5.25
CA MET A 77 -13.20 -2.93 4.62
C MET A 77 -13.78 -3.12 3.20
N ALA A 78 -14.30 -2.07 2.56
CA ALA A 78 -14.86 -2.15 1.21
C ALA A 78 -13.84 -2.61 0.15
N THR A 79 -14.33 -3.29 -0.88
CA THR A 79 -13.54 -3.82 -2.00
C THR A 79 -12.98 -2.71 -2.89
N GLY A 80 -11.97 -3.05 -3.69
CA GLY A 80 -11.37 -2.18 -4.70
C GLY A 80 -12.22 -2.09 -5.98
N TYR A 81 -11.58 -1.70 -7.08
CA TYR A 81 -12.21 -1.63 -8.40
C TYR A 81 -12.57 -3.02 -8.92
N ALA A 82 -11.72 -4.01 -8.67
CA ALA A 82 -11.98 -5.40 -9.04
C ALA A 82 -13.17 -6.04 -8.30
N GLY A 83 -13.68 -5.39 -7.24
CA GLY A 83 -14.80 -5.91 -6.46
C GLY A 83 -14.46 -7.15 -5.64
N LEU A 84 -13.17 -7.43 -5.45
CA LEU A 84 -12.66 -8.56 -4.69
C LEU A 84 -12.32 -8.15 -3.26
N ASP A 85 -12.48 -9.10 -2.34
CA ASP A 85 -11.87 -8.97 -1.02
C ASP A 85 -10.35 -9.14 -1.13
N ASN A 86 -9.61 -8.57 -0.18
CA ASN A 86 -8.15 -8.58 -0.21
C ASN A 86 -7.60 -9.43 0.95
N PRO A 87 -7.00 -10.59 0.67
CA PRO A 87 -6.45 -11.48 1.71
C PRO A 87 -5.39 -10.81 2.59
N VAL A 88 -4.68 -9.79 2.08
CA VAL A 88 -3.64 -9.06 2.84
C VAL A 88 -4.22 -8.42 4.09
N PHE A 89 -5.45 -7.92 4.05
CA PHE A 89 -6.08 -7.24 5.21
C PHE A 89 -6.32 -8.16 6.41
N TYR A 90 -6.17 -9.47 6.24
CA TYR A 90 -6.37 -10.48 7.28
C TYR A 90 -5.08 -11.21 7.65
N LYS A 91 -3.94 -10.85 7.05
CA LYS A 91 -2.64 -11.44 7.40
C LYS A 91 -2.22 -10.96 8.79
N LYS A 92 -1.53 -11.83 9.53
CA LYS A 92 -1.15 -11.59 10.93
C LYS A 92 -0.26 -10.35 11.12
N ASN A 93 0.56 -10.03 10.13
CA ASN A 93 1.45 -8.88 10.12
C ASN A 93 0.79 -7.62 9.54
N THR A 94 -0.52 -7.63 9.31
CA THR A 94 -1.23 -6.50 8.69
C THR A 94 -2.21 -5.87 9.67
N GLU A 95 -2.07 -4.57 9.87
CA GLU A 95 -2.94 -3.76 10.70
C GLU A 95 -3.75 -2.79 9.84
N MET A 96 -5.05 -2.65 10.15
CA MET A 96 -5.96 -1.78 9.42
C MET A 96 -6.12 -0.44 10.14
N LEU A 97 -5.67 0.65 9.54
CA LEU A 97 -5.90 2.01 10.03
C LEU A 97 -7.08 2.63 9.29
N LEU A 98 -8.28 2.50 9.87
CA LEU A 98 -9.50 2.93 9.21
C LEU A 98 -9.74 4.44 9.33
N GLY A 99 -9.80 5.13 8.20
CA GLY A 99 -10.01 6.59 8.13
C GLY A 99 -9.90 7.15 6.71
N ASP A 100 -10.17 8.45 6.57
CA ASP A 100 -9.81 9.18 5.34
C ASP A 100 -8.28 9.23 5.21
N ALA A 101 -7.77 9.06 3.99
CA ALA A 101 -6.33 8.96 3.76
C ALA A 101 -5.60 10.25 4.15
N ARG A 102 -6.19 11.41 3.88
CA ARG A 102 -5.60 12.70 4.22
C ARG A 102 -5.62 12.93 5.72
N ASP A 103 -6.77 12.74 6.36
CA ASP A 103 -6.92 12.94 7.80
C ASP A 103 -5.93 12.05 8.58
N MET A 104 -5.81 10.78 8.18
CA MET A 104 -4.86 9.85 8.81
C MET A 104 -3.40 10.25 8.56
N ALA A 105 -3.05 10.74 7.37
CA ALA A 105 -1.71 11.22 7.09
C ALA A 105 -1.35 12.48 7.91
N ASP A 106 -2.28 13.43 8.03
CA ASP A 106 -2.12 14.64 8.82
C ASP A 106 -1.96 14.31 10.33
N ASP A 107 -2.78 13.37 10.84
CA ASP A 107 -2.67 12.88 12.23
C ASP A 107 -1.33 12.19 12.51
N LEU A 108 -0.86 11.35 11.57
CA LEU A 108 0.45 10.68 11.68
C LEU A 108 1.58 11.71 11.71
N LEU A 109 1.56 12.69 10.81
CA LEU A 109 2.54 13.76 10.75
C LEU A 109 2.58 14.57 12.06
N SER A 110 1.41 14.92 12.60
CA SER A 110 1.30 15.64 13.88
C SER A 110 1.98 14.86 15.01
N LYS A 111 1.66 13.57 15.15
CA LYS A 111 2.22 12.70 16.21
C LYS A 111 3.72 12.52 16.08
N VAL A 112 4.23 12.30 14.86
CA VAL A 112 5.69 12.17 14.64
C VAL A 112 6.40 13.47 15.02
N THR A 113 5.84 14.62 14.64
CA THR A 113 6.40 15.94 14.93
C THR A 113 6.41 16.25 16.43
N GLU A 114 5.37 15.86 17.17
CA GLU A 114 5.32 16.01 18.62
C GLU A 114 6.36 15.15 19.34
N GLN A 115 6.61 13.92 18.86
CA GLN A 115 7.59 13.00 19.46
C GLN A 115 9.05 13.40 19.20
N THR A 116 9.31 14.16 18.13
CA THR A 116 10.66 14.61 17.77
C THR A 116 11.02 15.99 18.33
N ARG A 117 10.12 16.61 19.10
CA ARG A 117 10.36 17.85 19.86
C ARG A 117 10.64 17.54 21.32
#